data_AF-A0A6A6ZFY9-F1
#
_entry.id   AF-A0A6A6ZFY9-F1
#
_cell.length_a   1.000
_cell.length_b   1.000
_cell.length_c   1.000
_cell.angle_alpha   90.00
_cell.angle_beta   90.00
_cell.angle_gamma   90.00
#
_symmetry.space_group_name_H-M   'P 1'
#
loop_
_entity.id
_entity.type
_entity.pdbx_description
1 polymer ?
#
loop_
_entity_poly.entity_id
_entity_poly.type
_entity_poly.pdbx_seq_one_letter_code
_entity_poly.pdbx_strand_id
1 'polypeptide(L)'
;MHPHHHFSSVSNCQEAAFTTSGSSSHHTTKRAESKECPAHVSDHEYGNVNRMDSNGPPSPALSYESATDKDFNPDCQYLTDQNIGEHISALMKSPSLSEQHKLLVLASLPPSVLEEAYKGHIASYGPPQVSSSIQQLSTLGDLSEDNYLPLVEHIVPSPNPAAPPPVYPSYVGRFTTSEQARRHRKRARLPPKAQAPDVTRVRRYGRKYWVRRIYEAMIDITYVSDSDSSIHRQRFVASATFEPADLEATAHHIFDSALAVHERGWSRPNVYYKKVVRGKLIDVSEKSLESRLARICYCLRQKKATVDDAVRGGITLALLCDNPEARAFTKASNNTGNKKRGEKLRKINRQAEEEQDDQDESE
;
A
#
# COMPACT_ATOMS: atom_id res chain seq x y z
N MET A 1 45.78 -0.23 52.13
CA MET A 1 46.74 -1.29 52.54
C MET A 1 46.35 -2.58 51.80
N HIS A 2 47.36 -3.23 51.19
CA HIS A 2 47.41 -4.34 50.20
C HIS A 2 46.47 -5.56 50.35
N PRO A 3 46.45 -6.54 49.41
CA PRO A 3 47.10 -6.67 48.07
C PRO A 3 46.13 -7.08 46.93
N HIS A 4 46.36 -6.70 45.66
CA HIS A 4 47.12 -7.40 44.61
C HIS A 4 46.82 -8.91 44.41
N HIS A 5 46.18 -9.25 43.28
CA HIS A 5 46.28 -10.59 42.67
C HIS A 5 46.79 -10.50 41.23
N HIS A 6 47.74 -11.41 41.00
CA HIS A 6 48.64 -11.56 39.87
C HIS A 6 47.98 -12.05 38.58
N PHE A 7 48.48 -11.51 37.47
CA PHE A 7 48.53 -12.15 36.15
C PHE A 7 49.48 -13.36 36.18
N SER A 8 49.10 -14.44 35.48
CA SER A 8 50.02 -15.45 34.95
C SER A 8 49.55 -15.94 33.58
N SER A 9 50.53 -16.20 32.72
CA SER A 9 50.44 -16.38 31.28
C SER A 9 50.81 -17.80 30.83
N VAL A 10 50.56 -18.07 29.55
CA VAL A 10 51.16 -19.06 28.61
C VAL A 10 51.09 -20.58 28.90
N SER A 11 50.54 -21.33 27.94
CA SER A 11 51.24 -22.30 27.06
C SER A 11 50.20 -22.94 26.11
N ASN A 12 50.24 -22.74 24.79
CA ASN A 12 51.10 -23.31 23.71
C ASN A 12 50.87 -24.80 23.36
N CYS A 13 50.54 -25.01 22.08
CA CYS A 13 50.78 -26.15 21.18
C CYS A 13 50.36 -27.57 21.58
N GLN A 14 49.55 -28.22 20.74
CA GLN A 14 50.03 -29.34 19.92
C GLN A 14 49.03 -29.75 18.81
N GLU A 15 49.59 -29.88 17.60
CA GLU A 15 49.05 -30.54 16.43
C GLU A 15 48.89 -32.06 16.69
N ALA A 16 47.88 -32.67 16.06
CA ALA A 16 47.92 -34.10 15.77
C ALA A 16 47.23 -34.34 14.41
N ALA A 17 48.06 -34.61 13.41
CA ALA A 17 47.67 -35.22 12.15
C ALA A 17 47.41 -36.72 12.36
N PHE A 18 46.39 -37.26 11.68
CA PHE A 18 46.24 -38.71 11.47
C PHE A 18 45.84 -38.98 10.01
N THR A 19 46.81 -39.45 9.24
CA THR A 19 46.65 -40.37 8.10
C THR A 19 46.34 -41.78 8.67
N THR A 20 45.64 -42.74 8.06
CA THR A 20 45.63 -43.21 6.66
C THR A 20 44.57 -44.33 6.52
N SER A 21 44.13 -44.56 5.28
CA SER A 21 43.79 -45.85 4.62
C SER A 21 42.59 -46.72 5.06
N GLY A 22 41.83 -47.21 4.07
CA GLY A 22 41.22 -48.55 4.13
C GLY A 22 39.91 -48.80 3.36
N SER A 23 40.01 -49.09 2.06
CA SER A 23 39.31 -50.12 1.28
C SER A 23 37.77 -50.33 1.34
N SER A 24 37.16 -50.12 0.16
CA SER A 24 36.39 -51.07 -0.67
C SER A 24 35.33 -51.98 -0.04
N SER A 25 34.07 -51.82 -0.47
CA SER A 25 33.14 -52.94 -0.74
C SER A 25 31.93 -52.48 -1.55
N HIS A 26 31.68 -53.19 -2.65
CA HIS A 26 30.51 -53.11 -3.51
C HIS A 26 29.22 -53.54 -2.78
N HIS A 27 28.15 -52.75 -2.92
CA HIS A 27 26.79 -53.32 -2.87
C HIS A 27 25.86 -52.64 -3.89
N THR A 28 25.59 -53.39 -4.96
CA THR A 28 24.49 -53.19 -5.89
C THR A 28 23.17 -53.55 -5.20
N THR A 29 22.25 -52.60 -5.09
CA THR A 29 20.83 -52.90 -4.78
C THR A 29 19.94 -52.28 -5.84
N LYS A 30 19.23 -53.18 -6.54
CA LYS A 30 18.15 -52.90 -7.48
C LYS A 30 17.05 -52.10 -6.76
N ARG A 31 16.69 -50.93 -7.29
CA ARG A 31 15.48 -50.21 -6.88
C ARG A 31 14.42 -50.35 -7.97
N ALA A 32 13.35 -51.03 -7.58
CA ALA A 32 12.16 -51.28 -8.38
C ALA A 32 11.44 -49.98 -8.75
N GLU A 33 11.05 -49.92 -10.01
CA GLU A 33 10.07 -49.00 -10.56
C GLU A 33 8.74 -49.17 -9.81
N SER A 34 8.21 -48.08 -9.27
CA SER A 34 6.85 -48.02 -8.75
C SER A 34 6.06 -46.96 -9.49
N LYS A 35 5.06 -47.49 -10.17
CA LYS A 35 3.95 -46.92 -10.91
C LYS A 35 3.45 -45.57 -10.42
N GLU A 36 3.26 -44.70 -11.41
CA GLU A 36 2.46 -43.49 -11.40
C GLU A 36 1.00 -43.79 -11.04
N CYS A 37 0.42 -42.96 -10.17
CA CYS A 37 -1.02 -42.75 -10.04
C CYS A 37 -1.30 -41.25 -10.12
N PRO A 38 -2.18 -40.77 -11.02
CA PRO A 38 -2.53 -39.36 -11.09
C PRO A 38 -3.61 -39.03 -10.04
N ALA A 39 -3.25 -38.18 -9.07
CA ALA A 39 -4.21 -37.61 -8.14
C ALA A 39 -4.94 -36.44 -8.81
N HIS A 40 -6.20 -36.68 -9.15
CA HIS A 40 -7.18 -35.68 -9.54
C HIS A 40 -7.44 -34.75 -8.35
N VAL A 41 -6.91 -33.52 -8.38
CA VAL A 41 -7.20 -32.49 -7.38
C VAL A 41 -8.34 -31.64 -7.93
N SER A 42 -9.50 -31.75 -7.29
CA SER A 42 -10.65 -30.89 -7.51
C SER A 42 -10.34 -29.46 -7.07
N ASP A 43 -10.49 -28.52 -8.00
CA ASP A 43 -10.47 -27.09 -7.75
C ASP A 43 -11.67 -26.71 -6.87
N HIS A 44 -11.41 -26.40 -5.59
CA HIS A 44 -12.39 -25.76 -4.73
C HIS A 44 -12.33 -24.24 -4.91
N GLU A 45 -13.49 -23.68 -5.26
CA GLU A 45 -13.82 -22.27 -5.42
C GLU A 45 -13.18 -21.36 -4.37
N TYR A 46 -12.38 -20.39 -4.84
CA TYR A 46 -12.07 -19.21 -4.07
C TYR A 46 -13.22 -18.21 -4.19
N GLY A 47 -13.95 -18.05 -3.08
CA GLY A 47 -14.97 -17.03 -2.92
C GLY A 47 -14.46 -15.64 -3.28
N ASN A 48 -15.07 -15.08 -4.33
CA ASN A 48 -14.86 -13.76 -4.88
C ASN A 48 -15.41 -12.73 -3.89
N VAL A 49 -14.54 -11.95 -3.24
CA VAL A 49 -14.98 -10.84 -2.39
C VAL A 49 -15.27 -9.65 -3.30
N ASN A 50 -16.55 -9.27 -3.36
CA ASN A 50 -17.11 -8.14 -4.10
C ASN A 50 -16.16 -6.94 -4.17
N ARG A 51 -15.70 -6.63 -5.38
CA ARG A 51 -14.93 -5.43 -5.69
C ARG A 51 -15.86 -4.52 -6.48
N MET A 52 -16.20 -3.38 -5.88
CA MET A 52 -16.98 -2.32 -6.53
C MET A 52 -16.27 -1.87 -7.81
N ASP A 53 -17.00 -1.93 -8.92
CA ASP A 53 -16.57 -1.46 -10.23
C ASP A 53 -16.42 0.05 -10.22
N SER A 54 -15.19 0.51 -10.48
CA SER A 54 -14.88 1.88 -10.87
C SER A 54 -14.48 1.83 -12.34
N ASN A 55 -15.48 1.90 -13.22
CA ASN A 55 -15.28 2.11 -14.65
C ASN A 55 -15.06 3.60 -14.89
N GLY A 56 -13.81 3.99 -15.09
CA GLY A 56 -13.44 5.26 -15.73
C GLY A 56 -12.75 4.94 -17.06
N PRO A 57 -13.09 5.63 -18.17
CA PRO A 57 -12.43 5.42 -19.46
C PRO A 57 -10.96 5.88 -19.42
N PRO A 58 -10.08 5.31 -20.26
CA PRO A 58 -8.70 5.74 -20.37
C PRO A 58 -8.60 7.11 -21.05
N SER A 59 -7.81 8.02 -20.47
CA SER A 59 -7.50 9.32 -21.08
C SER A 59 -6.63 9.15 -22.34
N PRO A 60 -6.90 9.89 -23.43
CA PRO A 60 -6.09 9.84 -24.64
C PRO A 60 -4.74 10.53 -24.45
N ALA A 61 -3.69 9.95 -25.04
CA ALA A 61 -2.36 10.52 -25.07
C ALA A 61 -2.30 11.64 -26.13
N LEU A 62 -2.08 12.88 -25.71
CA LEU A 62 -1.86 14.01 -26.59
C LEU A 62 -0.38 14.08 -27.00
N SER A 63 -0.09 13.89 -28.28
CA SER A 63 1.19 14.22 -28.90
C SER A 63 1.24 15.72 -29.21
N TYR A 64 2.28 16.39 -28.71
CA TYR A 64 2.50 17.82 -28.90
C TYR A 64 3.33 18.03 -30.18
N GLU A 65 2.67 18.40 -31.28
CA GLU A 65 3.36 18.93 -32.47
C GLU A 65 3.46 20.46 -32.37
N SER A 66 4.68 20.96 -32.55
CA SER A 66 5.04 22.38 -32.53
C SER A 66 4.56 23.07 -33.81
N ALA A 67 3.42 23.75 -33.75
CA ALA A 67 2.98 24.68 -34.79
C ALA A 67 3.73 26.00 -34.67
N THR A 68 4.36 26.42 -35.77
CA THR A 68 5.04 27.71 -35.90
C THR A 68 4.07 28.79 -36.35
N ASP A 69 4.29 30.00 -35.83
CA ASP A 69 3.58 31.24 -36.09
C ASP A 69 3.18 31.45 -37.56
N LYS A 70 1.90 31.75 -37.79
CA LYS A 70 1.43 32.71 -38.80
C LYS A 70 -0.05 33.08 -38.58
N ASP A 71 -0.32 34.37 -38.78
CA ASP A 71 -1.62 35.02 -38.99
C ASP A 71 -2.45 35.37 -37.73
N PHE A 72 -2.01 36.43 -37.04
CA PHE A 72 -2.81 37.14 -36.03
C PHE A 72 -3.72 38.18 -36.70
N ASN A 73 -5.03 37.96 -36.62
CA ASN A 73 -6.08 38.85 -37.12
C ASN A 73 -6.44 39.91 -36.05
N PRO A 74 -6.22 41.22 -36.29
CA PRO A 74 -6.34 42.26 -35.26
C PRO A 74 -7.78 42.74 -34.96
N ASP A 75 -8.82 42.19 -35.60
CA ASP A 75 -10.20 42.68 -35.46
C ASP A 75 -11.09 41.90 -34.46
N CYS A 76 -10.51 41.04 -33.62
CA CYS A 76 -11.29 40.33 -32.60
C CYS A 76 -11.56 41.24 -31.39
N GLN A 77 -12.74 41.87 -31.39
CA GLN A 77 -13.22 42.74 -30.32
C GLN A 77 -13.07 42.08 -28.94
N TYR A 78 -12.45 42.82 -28.03
CA TYR A 78 -12.20 42.46 -26.64
C TYR A 78 -13.45 41.89 -25.96
N LEU A 79 -13.39 40.60 -25.57
CA LEU A 79 -14.19 40.08 -24.46
C LEU A 79 -13.78 40.87 -23.22
N THR A 80 -14.55 41.87 -22.86
CA THR A 80 -14.36 42.63 -21.63
C THR A 80 -14.48 41.68 -20.43
N ASP A 81 -13.59 41.81 -19.44
CA ASP A 81 -13.47 40.96 -18.24
C ASP A 81 -14.80 40.72 -17.47
N GLN A 82 -15.83 41.53 -17.72
CA GLN A 82 -17.10 41.51 -17.00
C GLN A 82 -17.99 40.27 -17.24
N ASN A 83 -17.70 39.39 -18.21
CA ASN A 83 -18.57 38.24 -18.53
C ASN A 83 -17.92 36.86 -18.41
N ILE A 84 -16.66 36.77 -17.99
CA ILE A 84 -15.94 35.49 -17.91
C ILE A 84 -16.58 34.54 -16.88
N GLY A 85 -17.08 35.09 -15.76
CA GLY A 85 -17.73 34.30 -14.70
C GLY A 85 -18.99 33.55 -15.17
N GLU A 86 -19.82 34.17 -16.01
CA GLU A 86 -21.06 33.56 -16.52
C GLU A 86 -20.75 32.40 -17.47
N HIS A 87 -19.75 32.58 -18.34
CA HIS A 87 -19.30 31.53 -19.26
C HIS A 87 -18.70 30.34 -18.52
N ILE A 88 -17.89 30.57 -17.47
CA ILE A 88 -17.37 29.48 -16.64
C ILE A 88 -18.52 28.73 -15.95
N SER A 89 -19.52 29.45 -15.40
CA SER A 89 -20.68 28.81 -14.77
C SER A 89 -21.48 27.96 -15.75
N ALA A 90 -21.73 28.46 -16.97
CA ALA A 90 -22.41 27.71 -18.03
C ALA A 90 -21.60 26.48 -18.48
N LEU A 91 -20.28 26.62 -18.59
CA LEU A 91 -19.37 25.54 -18.99
C LEU A 91 -19.30 24.44 -17.93
N MET A 92 -19.29 24.79 -16.64
CA MET A 92 -19.33 23.83 -15.52
C MET A 92 -20.66 23.09 -15.43
N LYS A 93 -21.77 23.74 -15.83
CA LYS A 93 -23.12 23.15 -15.90
C LYS A 93 -23.38 22.37 -17.18
N SER A 94 -22.47 22.39 -18.15
CA SER A 94 -22.67 21.71 -19.43
C SER A 94 -22.70 20.19 -19.26
N PRO A 95 -23.73 19.50 -19.77
CA PRO A 95 -23.80 18.03 -19.77
C PRO A 95 -22.89 17.39 -20.83
N SER A 96 -22.42 18.17 -21.82
CA SER A 96 -21.57 17.65 -22.90
C SER A 96 -20.09 17.57 -22.54
N LEU A 97 -19.67 18.19 -21.42
CA LEU A 97 -18.29 18.16 -20.96
C LEU A 97 -18.10 17.09 -19.88
N SER A 98 -17.09 16.25 -20.06
CA SER A 98 -16.62 15.34 -19.01
C SER A 98 -16.02 16.13 -17.84
N GLU A 99 -16.07 15.55 -16.64
CA GLU A 99 -15.46 16.17 -15.44
C GLU A 99 -13.95 16.43 -15.62
N GLN A 100 -13.24 15.58 -16.37
CA GLN A 100 -11.83 15.81 -16.69
C GLN A 100 -11.61 17.06 -17.54
N HIS A 101 -12.46 17.30 -18.55
CA HIS A 101 -12.37 18.50 -19.36
C HIS A 101 -12.69 19.76 -18.56
N LYS A 102 -13.68 19.70 -17.66
CA LYS A 102 -13.99 20.80 -16.74
C LYS A 102 -12.80 21.14 -15.84
N LEU A 103 -12.11 20.13 -15.30
CA LEU A 103 -10.91 20.32 -14.47
C LEU A 103 -9.73 20.92 -15.26
N LEU A 104 -9.53 20.51 -16.51
CA LEU A 104 -8.48 21.07 -17.37
C LEU A 104 -8.76 22.54 -17.71
N VAL A 105 -10.01 22.90 -17.99
CA VAL A 105 -10.42 24.30 -18.21
C VAL A 105 -10.24 25.12 -16.94
N LEU A 106 -10.60 24.59 -15.76
CA LEU A 106 -10.35 25.29 -14.50
C LEU A 106 -8.86 25.49 -14.24
N ALA A 107 -8.02 24.48 -14.54
CA ALA A 107 -6.57 24.56 -14.31
C ALA A 107 -5.86 25.57 -15.22
N SER A 108 -6.44 25.94 -16.37
CA SER A 108 -5.86 26.92 -17.29
C SER A 108 -6.30 28.37 -17.02
N LEU A 109 -7.25 28.59 -16.12
CA LEU A 109 -7.72 29.93 -15.77
C LEU A 109 -6.74 30.68 -14.85
N PRO A 110 -6.60 32.01 -15.00
CA PRO A 110 -5.85 32.83 -14.05
C PRO A 110 -6.41 32.71 -12.62
N PRO A 111 -5.56 32.75 -11.58
CA PRO A 111 -6.00 32.63 -10.18
C PRO A 111 -7.08 33.65 -9.78
N SER A 112 -7.03 34.87 -10.31
CA SER A 112 -8.03 35.92 -10.05
C SER A 112 -9.44 35.53 -10.53
N VAL A 113 -9.53 34.94 -11.72
CA VAL A 113 -10.79 34.46 -12.30
C VAL A 113 -11.30 33.25 -11.53
N LEU A 114 -10.39 32.37 -11.09
CA LEU A 114 -10.74 31.20 -10.30
C LEU A 114 -11.29 31.59 -8.92
N GLU A 115 -10.70 32.60 -8.27
CA GLU A 115 -11.21 33.16 -7.01
C GLU A 115 -12.60 33.78 -7.17
N GLU A 116 -12.86 34.46 -8.28
CA GLU A 116 -14.16 35.08 -8.55
C GLU A 116 -15.24 34.01 -8.85
N ALA A 117 -14.90 33.00 -9.65
CA ALA A 117 -15.76 31.83 -9.88
C ALA A 117 -16.01 31.04 -8.59
N TYR A 118 -14.99 30.86 -7.73
CA TYR A 118 -15.14 30.25 -6.41
C TYR A 118 -16.01 31.11 -5.49
N LYS A 119 -15.86 32.44 -5.49
CA LYS A 119 -16.74 33.34 -4.73
C LYS A 119 -18.19 33.19 -5.16
N GLY A 120 -18.47 33.08 -6.46
CA GLY A 120 -19.82 32.82 -6.98
C GLY A 120 -20.35 31.43 -6.63
N HIS A 121 -19.53 30.39 -6.72
CA HIS A 121 -19.93 29.02 -6.38
C HIS A 121 -20.12 28.83 -4.87
N ILE A 122 -19.25 29.41 -4.04
CA ILE A 122 -19.39 29.44 -2.57
C ILE A 122 -20.60 30.29 -2.18
N ALA A 123 -20.86 31.41 -2.87
CA ALA A 123 -22.08 32.20 -2.65
C ALA A 123 -23.37 31.41 -2.95
N SER A 124 -23.34 30.45 -3.88
CA SER A 124 -24.47 29.52 -4.12
C SER A 124 -24.68 28.50 -2.99
N TYR A 125 -23.63 28.19 -2.23
CA TYR A 125 -23.74 27.44 -0.97
C TYR A 125 -24.14 28.32 0.21
N GLY A 126 -24.32 29.62 -0.03
CA GLY A 126 -24.44 30.64 1.01
C GLY A 126 -23.13 30.83 1.78
N PRO A 127 -22.90 32.00 2.40
CA PRO A 127 -21.96 32.02 3.53
C PRO A 127 -22.39 30.91 4.50
N PRO A 128 -21.47 30.13 5.10
CA PRO A 128 -21.84 29.20 6.14
C PRO A 128 -22.67 30.00 7.13
N GLN A 129 -23.96 29.64 7.25
CA GLN A 129 -24.87 30.36 8.13
C GLN A 129 -24.25 30.22 9.50
N VAL A 130 -23.60 31.28 9.95
CA VAL A 130 -23.01 31.34 11.28
C VAL A 130 -24.22 31.35 12.17
N SER A 131 -24.55 30.18 12.71
CA SER A 131 -25.75 29.97 13.51
C SER A 131 -25.82 31.09 14.54
N SER A 132 -26.98 31.73 14.68
CA SER A 132 -27.24 32.78 15.70
C SER A 132 -26.91 32.31 17.13
N SER A 133 -26.71 31.00 17.30
CA SER A 133 -26.14 30.30 18.45
C SER A 133 -24.77 30.82 18.91
N ILE A 134 -23.95 31.44 18.05
CA ILE A 134 -22.64 31.99 18.46
C ILE A 134 -22.78 33.11 19.51
N GLN A 135 -23.90 33.85 19.51
CA GLN A 135 -24.14 34.88 20.53
C GLN A 135 -24.51 34.30 21.91
N GLN A 136 -24.86 33.01 22.02
CA GLN A 136 -25.17 32.35 23.30
C GLN A 136 -23.95 31.73 24.00
N LEU A 137 -22.82 31.58 23.28
CA LEU A 137 -21.58 31.01 23.82
C LEU A 137 -20.85 31.92 24.81
N SER A 138 -21.15 33.22 24.84
CA SER A 138 -20.58 34.15 25.84
C SER A 138 -21.20 34.00 27.23
N THR A 139 -22.31 33.25 27.34
CA THR A 139 -23.03 33.00 28.60
C THR A 139 -22.85 31.58 29.16
N LEU A 140 -22.27 30.66 28.38
CA LEU A 140 -21.91 29.33 28.85
C LEU A 140 -20.56 29.45 29.57
N GLY A 141 -20.46 28.93 30.80
CA GLY A 141 -19.22 28.91 31.58
C GLY A 141 -18.10 28.10 30.92
N ASP A 142 -17.11 27.68 31.70
CA ASP A 142 -15.98 26.88 31.19
C ASP A 142 -16.45 25.70 30.32
N LEU A 143 -15.95 25.65 29.08
CA LEU A 143 -16.27 24.62 28.10
C LEU A 143 -15.83 23.24 28.63
N SER A 144 -16.73 22.26 28.61
CA SER A 144 -16.51 20.89 29.04
C SER A 144 -16.88 19.90 27.93
N GLU A 145 -16.47 18.64 28.08
CA GLU A 145 -16.85 17.59 27.13
C GLU A 145 -18.37 17.38 27.05
N ASP A 146 -19.08 17.61 28.15
CA ASP A 146 -20.54 17.43 28.24
C ASP A 146 -21.34 18.59 27.63
N ASN A 147 -20.72 19.76 27.43
CA ASN A 147 -21.38 20.95 26.90
C ASN A 147 -20.83 21.44 25.55
N TYR A 148 -19.94 20.64 24.93
CA TYR A 148 -19.38 20.97 23.62
C TYR A 148 -20.46 21.01 22.54
N LEU A 149 -20.59 22.17 21.88
CA LEU A 149 -21.44 22.37 20.71
C LEU A 149 -20.55 22.82 19.53
N PRO A 150 -20.61 22.17 18.35
CA PRO A 150 -19.84 22.61 17.20
C PRO A 150 -20.31 23.99 16.75
N LEU A 151 -19.36 24.91 16.51
CA LEU A 151 -19.65 26.28 16.04
C LEU A 151 -20.21 26.33 14.62
N VAL A 152 -19.97 25.27 13.85
CA VAL A 152 -20.44 25.12 12.47
C VAL A 152 -21.56 24.10 12.49
N GLU A 153 -22.75 24.50 12.03
CA GLU A 153 -23.84 23.56 11.81
C GLU A 153 -23.46 22.57 10.72
N HIS A 154 -23.46 21.29 11.07
CA HIS A 154 -23.29 20.23 10.10
C HIS A 154 -24.57 20.08 9.29
N ILE A 155 -24.48 20.26 7.98
CA ILE A 155 -25.55 19.91 7.06
C ILE A 155 -25.73 18.39 7.13
N VAL A 156 -26.75 17.93 7.84
CA VAL A 156 -27.10 16.51 7.91
C VAL A 156 -27.99 16.19 6.70
N PRO A 157 -27.54 15.37 5.74
CA PRO A 157 -28.39 14.98 4.63
C PRO A 157 -29.61 14.22 5.14
N SER A 158 -30.78 14.46 4.53
CA SER A 158 -32.01 13.75 4.89
C SER A 158 -31.81 12.24 4.71
N PRO A 159 -32.14 11.41 5.72
CA PRO A 159 -31.94 9.98 5.63
C PRO A 159 -32.79 9.38 4.51
N ASN A 160 -32.19 8.51 3.69
CA ASN A 160 -32.93 7.77 2.67
C ASN A 160 -33.85 6.74 3.34
N PRO A 161 -35.19 6.84 3.22
CA PRO A 161 -36.13 5.93 3.88
C PRO A 161 -36.05 4.50 3.36
N ALA A 162 -35.49 4.29 2.16
CA ALA A 162 -35.30 2.96 1.57
C ALA A 162 -33.95 2.31 1.97
N ALA A 163 -33.08 3.01 2.71
CA ALA A 163 -31.79 2.46 3.09
C ALA A 163 -31.94 1.39 4.18
N PRO A 164 -31.23 0.25 4.07
CA PRO A 164 -31.23 -0.75 5.13
C PRO A 164 -30.60 -0.19 6.41
N PRO A 165 -31.04 -0.67 7.60
CA PRO A 165 -30.46 -0.23 8.86
C PRO A 165 -28.97 -0.59 8.92
N PRO A 166 -28.15 0.20 9.63
CA PRO A 166 -26.73 -0.07 9.77
C PRO A 166 -26.51 -1.40 10.51
N VAL A 167 -25.58 -2.22 10.00
CA VAL A 167 -25.22 -3.52 10.59
C VAL A 167 -24.48 -3.36 11.93
N TYR A 168 -23.84 -2.20 12.15
CA TYR A 168 -23.11 -1.91 13.38
C TYR A 168 -24.01 -1.20 14.39
N PRO A 169 -23.85 -1.47 15.71
CA PRO A 169 -24.60 -0.79 16.75
C PRO A 169 -24.29 0.72 16.74
N SER A 170 -25.22 1.51 17.28
CA SER A 170 -25.03 2.94 17.50
C SER A 170 -23.82 3.23 18.40
N TYR A 171 -23.32 4.46 18.34
CA TYR A 171 -22.20 4.89 19.17
C TYR A 171 -22.55 4.82 20.66
N VAL A 172 -21.65 4.22 21.46
CA VAL A 172 -21.85 3.99 22.91
C VAL A 172 -20.76 4.67 23.77
N GLY A 173 -19.81 5.41 23.18
CA GLY A 173 -18.75 6.04 23.97
C GLY A 173 -17.81 5.06 24.70
N ARG A 174 -17.50 3.91 24.10
CA ARG A 174 -16.71 2.82 24.73
C ARG A 174 -15.31 3.22 25.24
N PHE A 175 -14.76 4.33 24.76
CA PHE A 175 -13.46 4.84 25.19
C PHE A 175 -13.65 6.32 25.53
N THR A 176 -13.32 6.69 26.76
CA THR A 176 -13.40 8.08 27.22
C THR A 176 -12.13 8.86 26.86
N THR A 177 -11.02 8.16 26.64
CA THR A 177 -9.73 8.79 26.33
C THR A 177 -9.07 8.22 25.08
N SER A 178 -8.27 9.05 24.42
CA SER A 178 -7.46 8.65 23.27
C SER A 178 -6.47 7.52 23.59
N GLU A 179 -5.98 7.46 24.84
CA GLU A 179 -5.07 6.42 25.31
C GLU A 179 -5.79 5.06 25.48
N GLN A 180 -7.01 5.04 26.02
CA GLN A 180 -7.83 3.82 26.05
C GLN A 180 -8.10 3.30 24.63
N ALA A 181 -8.49 4.19 23.71
CA ALA A 181 -8.72 3.83 22.31
C ALA A 181 -7.44 3.33 21.62
N ARG A 182 -6.29 3.97 21.88
CA ARG A 182 -4.98 3.55 21.37
C ARG A 182 -4.58 2.19 21.92
N ARG A 183 -4.73 1.95 23.22
CA ARG A 183 -4.47 0.65 23.87
C ARG A 183 -5.36 -0.43 23.26
N HIS A 184 -6.64 -0.15 23.07
CA HIS A 184 -7.57 -1.06 22.40
C HIS A 184 -7.12 -1.40 20.97
N ARG A 185 -6.72 -0.40 20.17
CA ARG A 185 -6.21 -0.62 18.81
C ARG A 185 -4.86 -1.36 18.75
N LYS A 186 -4.01 -1.19 19.76
CA LYS A 186 -2.67 -1.81 19.85
C LYS A 186 -2.66 -3.18 20.54
N ARG A 187 -3.76 -3.61 21.16
CA ARG A 187 -3.83 -4.90 21.86
C ARG A 187 -3.50 -6.06 20.94
N ALA A 188 -2.82 -7.07 21.47
CA ALA A 188 -2.64 -8.33 20.78
C ALA A 188 -4.02 -9.00 20.61
N ARG A 189 -4.34 -9.36 19.37
CA ARG A 189 -5.52 -10.11 18.95
C ARG A 189 -5.17 -11.57 18.66
N LEU A 190 -3.93 -11.85 18.28
CA LEU A 190 -3.36 -13.20 18.23
C LEU A 190 -2.06 -13.23 19.03
N PRO A 191 -1.72 -14.38 19.64
CA PRO A 191 -0.54 -14.51 20.45
C PRO A 191 0.75 -14.29 19.63
N PRO A 192 1.85 -13.93 20.28
CA PRO A 192 3.15 -13.83 19.64
C PRO A 192 3.62 -15.19 19.09
N LYS A 193 4.44 -15.15 18.04
CA LYS A 193 5.16 -16.34 17.51
C LYS A 193 6.35 -16.67 18.41
N ALA A 194 6.06 -17.08 19.65
CA ALA A 194 7.01 -17.17 20.76
C ALA A 194 8.06 -18.29 20.63
N GLN A 195 8.01 -19.12 19.59
CA GLN A 195 8.88 -20.28 19.42
C GLN A 195 10.26 -19.95 18.83
N ALA A 196 10.61 -18.67 18.73
CA ALA A 196 11.85 -18.22 18.11
C ALA A 196 12.95 -17.97 19.17
N PRO A 197 13.95 -18.86 19.32
CA PRO A 197 14.98 -18.74 20.36
C PRO A 197 15.97 -17.58 20.10
N ASP A 198 16.04 -17.10 18.87
CA ASP A 198 16.95 -16.04 18.41
C ASP A 198 16.46 -14.62 18.73
N VAL A 199 15.21 -14.43 19.13
CA VAL A 199 14.58 -13.11 19.35
C VAL A 199 15.39 -12.23 20.29
N THR A 200 15.79 -12.74 21.46
CA THR A 200 16.54 -11.97 22.46
C THR A 200 17.92 -11.55 21.94
N ARG A 201 18.62 -12.45 21.25
CA ARG A 201 19.95 -12.18 20.66
C ARG A 201 19.86 -11.14 19.55
N VAL A 202 18.90 -11.31 18.63
CA VAL A 202 18.70 -10.41 17.48
C VAL A 202 18.25 -9.02 17.93
N ARG A 203 17.34 -8.92 18.92
CA ARG A 203 16.95 -7.63 19.50
C ARG A 203 18.15 -6.88 20.05
N ARG A 204 19.02 -7.57 20.80
CA ARG A 204 20.13 -6.94 21.52
C ARG A 204 21.30 -6.56 20.61
N TYR A 205 21.64 -7.40 19.63
CA TYR A 205 22.87 -7.24 18.84
C TYR A 205 22.64 -7.16 17.33
N GLY A 206 21.46 -7.57 16.84
CA GLY A 206 21.20 -7.77 15.42
C GLY A 206 20.75 -6.52 14.65
N ARG A 207 20.32 -5.44 15.32
CA ARG A 207 19.70 -4.28 14.66
C ARG A 207 20.55 -3.71 13.53
N LYS A 208 21.81 -3.34 13.82
CA LYS A 208 22.71 -2.72 12.83
C LYS A 208 22.91 -3.61 11.60
N TYR A 209 23.10 -4.91 11.81
CA TYR A 209 23.28 -5.88 10.74
C TYR A 209 22.02 -6.01 9.87
N TRP A 210 20.87 -6.24 10.51
CA TRP A 210 19.64 -6.53 9.79
C TRP A 210 19.04 -5.30 9.11
N VAL A 211 19.09 -4.12 9.73
CA VAL A 211 18.65 -2.88 9.09
C VAL A 211 19.44 -2.61 7.82
N ARG A 212 20.78 -2.72 7.87
CA ARG A 212 21.64 -2.60 6.68
C ARG A 212 21.21 -3.58 5.59
N ARG A 213 21.02 -4.85 5.94
CA ARG A 213 20.61 -5.91 5.00
C ARG A 213 19.23 -5.67 4.39
N ILE A 214 18.30 -5.11 5.15
CA ILE A 214 16.96 -4.73 4.67
C ILE A 214 17.06 -3.56 3.70
N TYR A 215 17.81 -2.51 4.05
CA TYR A 215 18.04 -1.37 3.19
C TYR A 215 18.69 -1.78 1.85
N GLU A 216 19.78 -2.55 1.91
CA GLU A 216 20.44 -3.10 0.71
C GLU A 216 19.47 -3.93 -0.14
N ALA A 217 18.61 -4.73 0.49
CA ALA A 217 17.58 -5.49 -0.22
C ALA A 217 16.49 -4.62 -0.87
N MET A 218 16.14 -3.48 -0.27
CA MET A 218 15.16 -2.54 -0.82
C MET A 218 15.67 -1.88 -2.10
N ILE A 219 16.96 -1.54 -2.17
CA ILE A 219 17.55 -0.87 -3.33
C ILE A 219 18.12 -1.82 -4.39
N ASP A 220 18.39 -3.09 -4.04
CA ASP A 220 18.92 -4.08 -4.98
C ASP A 220 17.93 -4.39 -6.11
N ILE A 221 18.29 -4.01 -7.34
CA ILE A 221 17.46 -4.20 -8.55
C ILE A 221 17.84 -5.46 -9.35
N THR A 222 18.83 -6.23 -8.91
CA THR A 222 19.41 -7.35 -9.68
C THR A 222 18.41 -8.46 -9.97
N TYR A 223 17.46 -8.69 -9.06
CA TYR A 223 16.54 -9.82 -9.11
C TYR A 223 15.06 -9.39 -9.15
N VAL A 224 14.75 -8.23 -9.71
CA VAL A 224 13.37 -7.71 -9.74
C VAL A 224 12.48 -8.54 -10.66
N SER A 225 11.34 -8.97 -10.14
CA SER A 225 10.31 -9.78 -10.80
C SER A 225 9.05 -8.98 -11.19
N ASP A 226 8.99 -7.70 -10.84
CA ASP A 226 7.93 -6.79 -11.32
C ASP A 226 8.09 -6.53 -12.82
N SER A 227 6.97 -6.33 -13.53
CA SER A 227 6.99 -6.00 -14.96
C SER A 227 7.76 -4.71 -15.24
N ASP A 228 8.38 -4.59 -16.43
CA ASP A 228 9.08 -3.36 -16.83
C ASP A 228 8.18 -2.13 -16.81
N SER A 229 6.90 -2.31 -17.12
CA SER A 229 5.85 -1.27 -17.06
C SER A 229 5.36 -0.94 -15.64
N SER A 230 5.82 -1.65 -14.61
CA SER A 230 5.37 -1.43 -13.25
C SER A 230 5.93 -0.11 -12.72
N ILE A 231 5.03 0.80 -12.30
CA ILE A 231 5.44 2.05 -11.64
C ILE A 231 6.33 1.80 -10.42
N HIS A 232 6.08 0.69 -9.71
CA HIS A 232 6.89 0.32 -8.56
C HIS A 232 8.32 -0.05 -8.94
N ARG A 233 8.55 -0.61 -10.13
CA ARG A 233 9.91 -0.89 -10.62
C ARG A 233 10.58 0.38 -11.14
N GLN A 234 9.83 1.20 -11.87
CA GLN A 234 10.32 2.46 -12.44
C GLN A 234 10.88 3.40 -11.35
N ARG A 235 10.21 3.47 -10.18
CA ARG A 235 10.66 4.22 -8.99
C ARG A 235 11.99 3.78 -8.37
N PHE A 236 12.59 2.68 -8.84
CA PHE A 236 13.91 2.22 -8.39
C PHE A 236 14.91 2.10 -9.53
N VAL A 237 14.44 1.83 -10.75
CA VAL A 237 15.31 1.61 -11.92
C VAL A 237 15.51 2.89 -12.73
N ALA A 238 14.44 3.66 -12.94
CA ALA A 238 14.45 4.82 -13.85
C ALA A 238 14.49 6.15 -13.09
N SER A 239 13.79 6.24 -11.96
CA SER A 239 13.70 7.46 -11.15
C SER A 239 14.00 7.14 -9.70
N ALA A 240 14.95 7.83 -9.07
CA ALA A 240 15.19 7.73 -7.63
C ALA A 240 14.09 8.50 -6.85
N THR A 241 12.88 7.94 -6.82
CA THR A 241 11.69 8.64 -6.27
C THR A 241 11.71 8.77 -4.74
N PHE A 242 12.48 7.92 -4.06
CA PHE A 242 12.55 7.91 -2.60
C PHE A 242 13.89 8.46 -2.13
N GLU A 243 13.85 9.31 -1.11
CA GLU A 243 15.05 9.76 -0.41
C GLU A 243 15.72 8.58 0.30
N PRO A 244 17.07 8.44 0.23
CA PRO A 244 17.77 7.35 0.91
C PRO A 244 17.49 7.27 2.41
N ALA A 245 17.35 8.42 3.08
CA ALA A 245 17.04 8.50 4.50
C ALA A 245 15.66 7.89 4.83
N ASP A 246 14.66 8.09 3.95
CA ASP A 246 13.32 7.51 4.12
C ASP A 246 13.34 5.99 3.96
N LEU A 247 14.18 5.47 3.05
CA LEU A 247 14.37 4.02 2.86
C LEU A 247 15.08 3.40 4.07
N GLU A 248 16.08 4.08 4.65
CA GLU A 248 16.74 3.63 5.88
C GLU A 248 15.77 3.65 7.08
N ALA A 249 15.00 4.71 7.26
CA ALA A 249 13.96 4.80 8.28
C ALA A 249 12.91 3.67 8.11
N THR A 250 12.54 3.38 6.86
CA THR A 250 11.64 2.25 6.53
C THR A 250 12.28 0.91 6.90
N ALA A 251 13.59 0.71 6.67
CA ALA A 251 14.30 -0.50 7.06
C ALA A 251 14.28 -0.72 8.58
N HIS A 252 14.44 0.34 9.37
CA HIS A 252 14.25 0.30 10.82
C HIS A 252 12.82 -0.12 11.20
N HIS A 253 11.80 0.47 10.56
CA HIS A 253 10.41 0.14 10.81
C HIS A 253 10.05 -1.32 10.46
N ILE A 254 10.62 -1.86 9.38
CA ILE A 254 10.50 -3.27 9.01
C ILE A 254 11.11 -4.17 10.09
N PHE A 255 12.31 -3.85 10.57
CA PHE A 255 12.97 -4.61 11.64
C PHE A 255 12.11 -4.65 12.91
N ASP A 256 11.62 -3.49 13.37
CA ASP A 256 10.79 -3.39 14.57
C ASP A 256 9.45 -4.11 14.40
N SER A 257 8.87 -4.05 13.20
CA SER A 257 7.62 -4.75 12.88
C SER A 257 7.80 -6.27 12.86
N ALA A 258 8.89 -6.77 12.29
CA ALA A 258 9.22 -8.19 12.29
C ALA A 258 9.49 -8.71 13.72
N LEU A 259 10.19 -7.93 14.53
CA LEU A 259 10.42 -8.22 15.95
C LEU A 259 9.09 -8.28 16.73
N ALA A 260 8.19 -7.32 16.51
CA ALA A 260 6.90 -7.25 17.17
C ALA A 260 6.00 -8.47 16.91
N VAL A 261 6.15 -9.16 15.77
CA VAL A 261 5.42 -10.41 15.47
C VAL A 261 5.76 -11.51 16.50
N HIS A 262 7.01 -11.56 16.95
CA HIS A 262 7.47 -12.56 17.92
C HIS A 262 7.29 -12.16 19.39
N GLU A 263 7.19 -10.86 19.68
CA GLU A 263 7.02 -10.34 21.04
C GLU A 263 5.57 -10.06 21.43
N ARG A 264 4.84 -9.40 20.52
CA ARG A 264 3.50 -8.89 20.76
C ARG A 264 2.44 -9.71 20.01
N GLY A 265 2.81 -10.27 18.87
CA GLY A 265 1.87 -10.95 17.99
C GLY A 265 1.05 -9.98 17.13
N TRP A 266 -0.10 -10.45 16.67
CA TRP A 266 -0.93 -9.71 15.73
C TRP A 266 -1.81 -8.70 16.45
N SER A 267 -1.76 -7.42 16.09
CA SER A 267 -2.60 -6.36 16.69
C SER A 267 -3.68 -5.80 15.75
N ARG A 268 -3.64 -6.12 14.45
CA ARG A 268 -4.57 -5.55 13.45
C ARG A 268 -5.90 -6.31 13.44
N PRO A 269 -6.98 -5.74 12.88
CA PRO A 269 -8.28 -6.40 12.85
C PRO A 269 -8.21 -7.80 12.24
N ASN A 270 -8.96 -8.75 12.79
CA ASN A 270 -8.89 -10.16 12.40
C ASN A 270 -9.27 -10.39 10.93
N VAL A 271 -10.10 -9.52 10.34
CA VAL A 271 -10.46 -9.58 8.91
C VAL A 271 -9.25 -9.54 7.97
N TYR A 272 -8.15 -8.93 8.40
CA TYR A 272 -6.93 -8.88 7.61
C TYR A 272 -5.99 -10.05 7.87
N TYR A 273 -6.20 -10.80 8.95
CA TYR A 273 -5.38 -11.97 9.26
C TYR A 273 -5.92 -13.19 8.54
N LYS A 274 -5.06 -13.86 7.77
CA LYS A 274 -5.40 -15.12 7.11
C LYS A 274 -4.44 -16.20 7.57
N LYS A 275 -4.93 -17.11 8.42
CA LYS A 275 -4.15 -18.28 8.84
C LYS A 275 -3.96 -19.19 7.64
N VAL A 276 -2.72 -19.33 7.19
CA VAL A 276 -2.37 -20.34 6.19
C VAL A 276 -2.05 -21.64 6.91
N VAL A 277 -2.89 -22.65 6.74
CA VAL A 277 -2.77 -23.93 7.44
C VAL A 277 -2.08 -25.01 6.59
N ARG A 278 -2.06 -24.86 5.26
CA ARG A 278 -1.54 -25.88 4.32
C ARG A 278 -0.85 -25.25 3.10
N GLY A 279 0.10 -25.97 2.53
CA GLY A 279 0.73 -25.66 1.24
C GLY A 279 1.98 -24.78 1.30
N LYS A 280 2.39 -24.26 0.14
CA LYS A 280 3.63 -23.47 -0.06
C LYS A 280 3.63 -22.10 0.65
N LEU A 281 2.51 -21.72 1.27
CA LEU A 281 2.32 -20.41 1.92
C LEU A 281 2.36 -20.51 3.45
N ILE A 282 2.63 -21.70 4.00
CA ILE A 282 2.85 -21.88 5.43
C ILE A 282 4.02 -20.99 5.84
N ASP A 283 3.90 -20.35 7.01
CA ASP A 283 4.98 -19.52 7.54
C ASP A 283 6.14 -20.39 8.06
N VAL A 284 7.08 -20.71 7.18
CA VAL A 284 8.30 -21.46 7.53
C VAL A 284 9.22 -20.70 8.48
N SER A 285 9.00 -19.40 8.66
CA SER A 285 9.79 -18.51 9.52
C SER A 285 9.16 -18.26 10.90
N GLU A 286 8.09 -18.97 11.25
CA GLU A 286 7.42 -18.84 12.55
C GLU A 286 8.36 -19.07 13.74
N LYS A 287 9.36 -19.95 13.59
CA LYS A 287 10.27 -20.38 14.67
C LYS A 287 11.65 -19.69 14.67
N SER A 288 11.87 -18.67 13.85
CA SER A 288 13.14 -17.92 13.83
C SER A 288 12.95 -16.51 13.28
N LEU A 289 13.33 -15.51 14.07
CA LEU A 289 13.30 -14.11 13.66
C LEU A 289 14.34 -13.85 12.55
N GLU A 290 15.53 -14.46 12.61
CA GLU A 290 16.54 -14.32 11.54
C GLU A 290 16.04 -14.89 10.22
N SER A 291 15.40 -16.05 10.26
CA SER A 291 14.78 -16.66 9.07
C SER A 291 13.70 -15.75 8.50
N ARG A 292 12.88 -15.13 9.35
CA ARG A 292 11.85 -14.16 8.93
C ARG A 292 12.46 -12.94 8.27
N LEU A 293 13.47 -12.33 8.90
CA LEU A 293 14.17 -11.16 8.35
C LEU A 293 14.85 -11.48 7.01
N ALA A 294 15.44 -12.68 6.88
CA ALA A 294 16.00 -13.15 5.62
C ALA A 294 14.93 -13.30 4.52
N ARG A 295 13.77 -13.86 4.85
CA ARG A 295 12.63 -13.99 3.90
C ARG A 295 12.05 -12.63 3.51
N ILE A 296 11.98 -11.68 4.44
CA ILE A 296 11.60 -10.29 4.14
C ILE A 296 12.60 -9.68 3.15
N CYS A 297 13.91 -9.79 3.41
CA CYS A 297 14.94 -9.30 2.48
C CYS A 297 14.79 -9.92 1.09
N TYR A 298 14.55 -11.23 1.02
CA TYR A 298 14.31 -11.92 -0.26
C TYR A 298 13.10 -11.33 -1.01
N CYS A 299 11.99 -11.08 -0.31
CA CYS A 299 10.80 -10.47 -0.91
C CYS A 299 11.05 -9.05 -1.43
N LEU A 300 11.81 -8.23 -0.69
CA LEU A 300 12.11 -6.84 -1.04
C LEU A 300 13.04 -6.73 -2.27
N ARG A 301 14.01 -7.64 -2.41
CA ARG A 301 14.86 -7.73 -3.62
C ARG A 301 14.04 -8.06 -4.85
N GLN A 302 13.15 -9.04 -4.71
CA GLN A 302 12.38 -9.59 -5.82
C GLN A 302 11.22 -8.68 -6.26
N LYS A 303 10.61 -7.92 -5.35
CA LYS A 303 9.36 -7.19 -5.62
C LYS A 303 9.39 -5.78 -5.04
N LYS A 304 9.61 -4.77 -5.87
CA LYS A 304 9.57 -3.36 -5.51
C LYS A 304 8.18 -2.86 -5.13
N ALA A 305 7.12 -3.51 -5.62
CA ALA A 305 5.77 -3.29 -5.09
C ALA A 305 5.66 -3.63 -3.58
N THR A 306 6.50 -4.53 -3.07
CA THR A 306 6.58 -4.86 -1.63
C THR A 306 7.35 -3.80 -0.86
N VAL A 307 8.37 -3.19 -1.48
CA VAL A 307 9.09 -2.06 -0.88
C VAL A 307 8.15 -0.86 -0.73
N ASP A 308 7.38 -0.53 -1.76
CA ASP A 308 6.37 0.53 -1.73
C ASP A 308 5.29 0.31 -0.65
N ASP A 309 4.82 -0.93 -0.50
CA ASP A 309 3.91 -1.34 0.58
C ASP A 309 4.53 -1.17 1.98
N ALA A 310 5.85 -1.31 2.11
CA ALA A 310 6.58 -1.15 3.36
C ALA A 310 6.80 0.32 3.71
N VAL A 311 7.14 1.15 2.71
CA VAL A 311 7.25 2.62 2.85
C VAL A 311 5.91 3.22 3.29
N ARG A 312 4.79 2.79 2.69
CA ARG A 312 3.44 3.21 3.14
C ARG A 312 3.05 2.68 4.53
N GLY A 313 3.67 1.60 4.99
CA GLY A 313 3.45 1.01 6.30
C GLY A 313 2.07 0.35 6.48
N GLY A 314 1.42 0.61 7.62
CA GLY A 314 0.04 0.18 7.86
C GLY A 314 -0.18 -1.34 7.91
N ILE A 315 -1.22 -1.82 7.21
CA ILE A 315 -1.61 -3.24 7.18
C ILE A 315 -0.73 -4.05 6.23
N THR A 316 -0.26 -3.46 5.14
CA THR A 316 0.56 -4.15 4.13
C THR A 316 1.92 -4.52 4.69
N LEU A 317 2.56 -3.62 5.45
CA LEU A 317 3.77 -3.93 6.19
C LEU A 317 3.53 -5.01 7.26
N ALA A 318 2.43 -4.92 8.01
CA ALA A 318 2.12 -5.93 9.02
C ALA A 318 1.96 -7.34 8.40
N LEU A 319 1.31 -7.44 7.24
CA LEU A 319 1.18 -8.70 6.50
C LEU A 319 2.52 -9.23 5.98
N LEU A 320 3.38 -8.33 5.47
CA LEU A 320 4.73 -8.69 5.04
C LEU A 320 5.54 -9.26 6.20
N CYS A 321 5.53 -8.60 7.36
CA CYS A 321 6.27 -9.05 8.52
C CYS A 321 5.68 -10.33 9.13
N ASP A 322 4.35 -10.51 9.11
CA ASP A 322 3.70 -11.71 9.67
C ASP A 322 3.92 -12.97 8.82
N ASN A 323 3.81 -12.89 7.50
CA ASN A 323 4.13 -14.02 6.62
C ASN A 323 4.66 -13.50 5.27
N PRO A 324 6.00 -13.36 5.14
CA PRO A 324 6.60 -12.77 3.94
C PRO A 324 6.24 -13.55 2.66
N GLU A 325 6.20 -14.88 2.73
CA GLU A 325 5.93 -15.75 1.59
C GLU A 325 4.47 -15.64 1.11
N ALA A 326 3.51 -15.68 2.04
CA ALA A 326 2.10 -15.47 1.71
C ALA A 326 1.84 -14.09 1.10
N ARG A 327 2.52 -13.05 1.61
CA ARG A 327 2.42 -11.70 1.04
C ARG A 327 3.00 -11.65 -0.38
N ALA A 328 4.20 -12.21 -0.57
CA ALA A 328 4.86 -12.28 -1.86
C ALA A 328 4.04 -13.06 -2.90
N PHE A 329 3.37 -14.14 -2.48
CA PHE A 329 2.50 -14.93 -3.35
C PHE A 329 1.23 -14.18 -3.73
N THR A 330 0.58 -13.51 -2.78
CA THR A 330 -0.64 -12.72 -3.06
C THR A 330 -0.35 -11.63 -4.09
N LYS A 331 0.82 -10.98 -4.00
CA LYS A 331 1.26 -10.00 -5.01
C LYS A 331 1.51 -10.65 -6.37
N ALA A 332 2.20 -11.79 -6.41
CA ALA A 332 2.41 -12.51 -7.66
C ALA A 332 1.09 -12.93 -8.32
N SER A 333 0.15 -13.48 -7.53
CA SER A 333 -1.19 -13.86 -7.99
C SER A 333 -1.96 -12.65 -8.54
N ASN A 334 -1.94 -11.52 -7.84
CA ASN A 334 -2.57 -10.28 -8.30
C ASN A 334 -1.94 -9.76 -9.60
N ASN A 335 -0.61 -9.82 -9.73
CA ASN A 335 0.07 -9.41 -10.96
C ASN A 335 -0.34 -10.28 -12.14
N THR A 336 -0.40 -11.61 -11.96
CA THR A 336 -0.90 -12.54 -12.98
C THR A 336 -2.36 -12.23 -13.36
N GLY A 337 -3.22 -11.97 -12.37
CA GLY A 337 -4.62 -11.60 -12.60
C GLY A 337 -4.76 -10.28 -13.37
N ASN A 338 -4.01 -9.26 -12.98
CA ASN A 338 -3.99 -7.95 -13.65
C ASN A 338 -3.47 -8.06 -15.09
N LYS A 339 -2.44 -8.87 -15.33
CA LYS A 339 -1.92 -9.14 -16.68
C LYS A 339 -3.00 -9.76 -17.57
N LYS A 340 -3.66 -10.82 -17.09
CA LYS A 340 -4.77 -11.47 -17.82
C LYS A 340 -5.93 -10.50 -18.10
N ARG A 341 -6.30 -9.68 -17.11
CA ARG A 341 -7.34 -8.65 -17.27
C ARG A 341 -6.94 -7.61 -18.32
N GLY A 342 -5.69 -7.14 -18.29
CA GLY A 342 -5.18 -6.19 -19.28
C GLY A 342 -5.17 -6.76 -20.69
N GLU A 343 -4.77 -8.03 -20.87
CA GLU A 343 -4.82 -8.72 -22.16
C GLU A 343 -6.25 -8.85 -22.69
N LYS A 344 -7.22 -9.18 -21.82
CA LYS A 344 -8.63 -9.26 -22.20
C LYS A 344 -9.18 -7.91 -22.66
N LEU A 345 -8.90 -6.84 -21.92
CA LEU A 345 -9.35 -5.49 -22.28
C LEU A 345 -8.77 -5.03 -23.61
N ARG A 346 -7.49 -5.31 -23.89
CA ARG A 346 -6.87 -4.98 -25.19
C ARG A 346 -7.52 -5.70 -26.36
N LYS A 347 -7.93 -6.97 -26.18
CA LYS A 347 -8.65 -7.71 -27.23
C LYS A 347 -10.02 -7.13 -27.49
N ILE A 348 -10.76 -6.77 -26.44
CA ILE A 348 -12.08 -6.15 -26.57
C ILE A 348 -11.97 -4.81 -27.28
N ASN A 349 -11.01 -3.97 -26.92
CA ASN A 349 -10.82 -2.68 -27.57
C ASN A 349 -10.47 -2.85 -29.05
N ARG A 350 -9.59 -3.81 -29.39
CA ARG A 350 -9.25 -4.08 -30.80
C ARG A 350 -10.47 -4.54 -31.60
N GLN A 351 -11.30 -5.41 -31.03
CA GLN A 351 -12.53 -5.85 -31.69
C GLN A 351 -13.52 -4.71 -31.89
N ALA A 352 -13.64 -3.80 -30.91
CA ALA A 352 -14.48 -2.62 -31.03
C ALA A 352 -13.96 -1.62 -32.08
N GLU A 353 -12.63 -1.47 -32.20
CA GLU A 353 -11.99 -0.67 -33.25
C GLU A 353 -12.24 -1.29 -34.64
N GLU A 354 -12.05 -2.61 -34.79
CA GLU A 354 -12.33 -3.34 -36.04
C GLU A 354 -13.82 -3.25 -36.44
N GLU A 355 -14.76 -3.39 -35.48
CA GLU A 355 -16.20 -3.25 -35.73
C GLU A 355 -16.63 -1.82 -36.07
N GLN A 356 -15.87 -0.81 -35.65
CA GLN A 356 -16.12 0.60 -35.97
C GLN A 356 -15.62 0.93 -37.38
N ASP A 357 -14.42 0.46 -37.74
CA ASP A 357 -13.85 0.63 -39.08
C ASP A 357 -14.74 -0.04 -40.15
N ASP A 358 -15.27 -1.24 -39.86
CA ASP A 358 -16.21 -1.95 -40.76
C ASP A 358 -17.55 -1.20 -40.97
N GLN A 359 -18.00 -0.41 -39.98
CA GLN A 359 -19.21 0.41 -40.09
C GLN A 359 -18.96 1.65 -40.96
N ASP A 360 -17.83 2.33 -40.75
CA ASP A 360 -17.46 3.53 -41.50
C ASP A 360 -17.16 3.23 -42.99
N GLU A 361 -16.72 2.02 -43.36
CA GLU A 361 -16.57 1.62 -44.78
C GLU A 361 -17.90 1.30 -45.49
N SER A 362 -19.00 1.15 -44.74
CA SER A 362 -20.31 0.75 -45.28
C SER A 362 -21.29 1.91 -45.55
N GLU A 363 -20.96 3.12 -45.10
CA GLU A 363 -21.67 4.38 -45.37
C GLU A 363 -21.06 5.14 -46.57
#